data_AF-A0A812ZB03-F1
#
_entry.id   AF-A0A812ZB03-F1
#
_cell.length_a   1.000
_cell.length_b   1.000
_cell.length_c   1.000
_cell.angle_alpha   90.00
_cell.angle_beta   90.00
_cell.angle_gamma   90.00
#
_symmetry.space_group_name_H-M   'P 1'
#
loop_
_entity.id
_entity.type
_entity.pdbx_description
1 polymer ?
#
loop_
_entity_poly.entity_id
_entity_poly.type
_entity_poly.pdbx_seq_one_letter_code
_entity_poly.pdbx_strand_id
1 'polypeptide(L)'
;ANFNLEEPQKLAAYLKYADIRLLRVKYLYELLRQEKLLPRRQEAEDWGLVSHEEVSEWAAGTRDAMLISVSHAWETREHPDPCGDQLKRLVNCLSLYDAAYFSEIWVFYDYVSLFQYERQTDVEYESVRRSMSHMHMCY
;
A
#
# COMPACT_ATOMS: atom_id res chain seq x y z
N ALA A 1 -4.27 6.08 20.33
CA ALA A 1 -2.97 6.69 20.01
C ALA A 1 -3.24 8.00 19.28
N ASN A 2 -2.33 8.99 19.39
CA ASN A 2 -2.47 10.26 18.69
C ASN A 2 -1.62 10.21 17.40
N PHE A 3 -2.27 10.01 16.25
CA PHE A 3 -1.63 9.94 14.92
C PHE A 3 -1.93 11.21 14.14
N ASN A 4 -0.99 11.66 13.30
CA ASN A 4 -1.15 12.83 12.41
C ASN A 4 -0.30 12.65 11.13
N LEU A 5 -0.52 13.51 10.14
CA LEU A 5 0.22 13.55 8.87
C LEU A 5 1.32 14.61 8.84
N GLU A 6 1.40 15.44 9.89
CA GLU A 6 2.38 16.52 10.00
C GLU A 6 3.78 15.98 10.29
N GLU A 7 3.86 14.88 11.03
CA GLU A 7 5.09 14.22 11.42
C GLU A 7 5.19 12.83 10.75
N PRO A 8 6.20 12.58 9.89
CA PRO A 8 6.43 11.27 9.27
C PRO A 8 6.45 10.11 10.27
N GLN A 9 6.95 10.36 11.47
CA GLN A 9 7.03 9.37 12.56
C GLN A 9 5.65 8.95 13.07
N LYS A 10 4.66 9.84 13.03
CA LYS A 10 3.28 9.53 13.46
C LYS A 10 2.56 8.68 12.42
N LEU A 11 2.76 8.97 11.13
CA LEU A 11 2.26 8.12 10.06
C LEU A 11 2.92 6.74 10.10
N ALA A 12 4.26 6.67 10.22
CA ALA A 12 4.97 5.41 10.37
C ALA A 12 4.49 4.59 11.58
N ALA A 13 4.28 5.24 12.73
CA ALA A 13 3.73 4.60 13.91
C ALA A 13 2.31 4.04 13.67
N TYR A 14 1.47 4.75 12.90
CA TYR A 14 0.14 4.28 12.53
C TYR A 14 0.21 3.05 11.62
N LEU A 15 0.99 3.12 10.53
CA LEU A 15 1.16 2.02 9.58
C LEU A 15 1.64 0.75 10.30
N LYS A 16 2.61 0.89 11.21
CA LYS A 16 3.10 -0.22 12.04
C LYS A 16 2.05 -0.73 13.03
N TYR A 17 1.34 0.17 13.70
CA TYR A 17 0.32 -0.20 14.70
C TYR A 17 -0.82 -1.02 14.07
N ALA A 18 -1.26 -0.63 12.88
CA ALA A 18 -2.35 -1.27 12.14
C ALA A 18 -1.88 -2.37 11.17
N ASP A 19 -0.57 -2.65 11.10
CA ASP A 19 0.06 -3.57 10.14
C ASP A 19 -0.34 -3.31 8.68
N ILE A 20 -0.37 -2.04 8.30
CA ILE A 20 -0.62 -1.59 6.93
C ILE A 20 0.70 -1.63 6.17
N ARG A 21 0.71 -2.23 4.97
CA ARG A 21 1.89 -2.26 4.12
C ARG A 21 1.67 -1.44 2.87
N LEU A 22 2.66 -0.64 2.51
CA LEU A 22 2.68 0.05 1.22
C LEU A 22 3.23 -0.89 0.14
N LEU A 23 2.81 -0.72 -1.09
CA LEU A 23 3.33 -1.45 -2.23
C LEU A 23 4.52 -0.70 -2.82
N ARG A 24 5.51 -1.43 -3.31
CA ARG A 24 6.54 -0.84 -4.17
C ARG A 24 5.97 -0.61 -5.55
N VAL A 25 6.25 0.55 -6.16
CA VAL A 25 5.86 0.80 -7.56
C VAL A 25 6.38 -0.27 -8.52
N LYS A 26 7.60 -0.78 -8.29
CA LYS A 26 8.21 -1.85 -9.08
C LYS A 26 7.40 -3.15 -9.04
N TYR A 27 6.67 -3.40 -7.96
CA TYR A 27 5.78 -4.55 -7.86
C TYR A 27 4.59 -4.43 -8.81
N LEU A 28 4.01 -3.23 -8.90
CA LEU A 28 2.92 -2.96 -9.85
C LEU A 28 3.37 -3.16 -11.31
N TYR A 29 4.59 -2.74 -11.64
CA TYR A 29 5.16 -2.99 -12.97
C TYR A 29 5.31 -4.48 -13.26
N GLU A 30 5.78 -5.24 -12.28
CA GLU A 30 5.96 -6.68 -12.43
C GLU A 30 4.62 -7.40 -12.59
N LEU A 31 3.60 -7.04 -11.80
CA LEU A 31 2.25 -7.59 -11.95
C LEU A 31 1.70 -7.32 -13.35
N LEU A 32 1.81 -6.09 -13.85
CA LEU A 32 1.35 -5.75 -15.19
C LEU A 32 2.13 -6.51 -16.27
N ARG A 33 3.45 -6.61 -16.14
CA ARG A 33 4.33 -7.35 -17.07
C ARG A 33 3.99 -8.84 -17.13
N GLN A 34 3.61 -9.42 -16.00
CA GLN A 34 3.22 -10.83 -15.89
C GLN A 34 1.73 -11.07 -16.17
N GLU A 35 0.97 -10.03 -16.54
CA GLU A 35 -0.48 -10.09 -16.73
C GLU A 35 -1.23 -10.64 -15.49
N LYS A 36 -0.71 -10.33 -14.30
CA LYS A 36 -1.33 -10.66 -13.02
C LYS A 36 -2.19 -9.52 -12.50
N LEU A 37 -3.25 -9.86 -11.77
CA LEU A 37 -4.07 -8.90 -11.05
C LEU A 37 -3.40 -8.46 -9.74
N LEU A 38 -3.92 -7.38 -9.15
CA LEU A 38 -3.57 -6.96 -7.79
C LEU A 38 -3.95 -8.07 -6.80
N PRO A 39 -3.03 -8.62 -6.00
CA PRO A 39 -3.37 -9.65 -5.04
C PRO A 39 -4.03 -9.05 -3.79
N ARG A 40 -4.74 -9.87 -3.01
CA ARG A 40 -5.08 -9.47 -1.64
C ARG A 40 -3.78 -9.28 -0.84
N ARG A 41 -3.80 -8.44 0.19
CA ARG A 41 -2.62 -8.22 1.07
C ARG A 41 -1.95 -9.49 1.56
N GLN A 42 -2.70 -10.53 1.92
CA GLN A 42 -2.18 -11.82 2.40
C GLN A 42 -1.62 -12.73 1.30
N GLU A 43 -1.85 -12.40 0.03
CA GLU A 43 -1.37 -13.15 -1.14
C GLU A 43 -0.20 -12.44 -1.84
N ALA A 44 0.06 -11.19 -1.48
CA ALA A 44 1.11 -10.39 -2.07
C ALA A 44 2.49 -10.96 -1.73
N GLU A 45 3.40 -10.95 -2.70
CA GLU A 45 4.78 -11.36 -2.52
C GLU A 45 5.49 -10.41 -1.54
N ASP A 46 6.24 -10.96 -0.57
CA ASP A 46 6.86 -10.16 0.50
C ASP A 46 7.74 -9.02 -0.02
N TRP A 47 8.48 -9.24 -1.12
CA TRP A 47 9.33 -8.21 -1.74
C TRP A 47 8.51 -7.07 -2.34
N GLY A 48 7.27 -7.33 -2.75
CA GLY A 48 6.37 -6.35 -3.34
C GLY A 48 5.84 -5.33 -2.33
N LEU A 49 5.98 -5.63 -1.05
CA LEU A 49 5.51 -4.81 0.05
C LEU A 49 6.67 -4.16 0.80
N VAL A 50 6.51 -2.87 1.12
CA VAL A 50 7.46 -2.11 1.94
C VAL A 50 7.34 -2.57 3.38
N SER A 51 8.47 -2.89 4.02
CA SER A 51 8.50 -3.34 5.40
C SER A 51 8.32 -2.21 6.42
N HIS A 52 7.89 -2.56 7.64
CA HIS A 52 7.80 -1.59 8.74
C HIS A 52 9.15 -1.02 9.14
N GLU A 53 10.24 -1.76 8.91
CA GLU A 53 11.60 -1.27 9.10
C GLU A 53 11.91 -0.16 8.11
N GLU A 54 11.66 -0.37 6.82
CA GLU A 54 11.85 0.65 5.78
C GLU A 54 10.98 1.89 6.04
N VAL A 55 9.73 1.72 6.46
CA VAL A 55 8.86 2.84 6.85
C VAL A 55 9.44 3.60 8.05
N SER A 56 10.12 2.91 8.97
CA SER A 56 10.78 3.54 10.12
C SER A 56 12.04 4.31 9.69
N GLU A 57 12.83 3.77 8.76
CA GLU A 57 13.98 4.46 8.14
C GLU A 57 13.55 5.72 7.38
N TRP A 58 12.47 5.62 6.60
CA TRP A 58 11.88 6.76 5.91
C TRP A 58 11.46 7.85 6.90
N ALA A 59 10.74 7.48 7.96
CA ALA A 59 10.33 8.43 8.98
C ALA A 59 11.53 9.00 9.78
N ALA A 60 12.65 8.30 9.87
CA ALA A 60 13.89 8.80 10.46
C ALA A 60 14.69 9.72 9.52
N GLY A 61 14.29 9.82 8.24
CA GLY A 61 15.00 10.57 7.21
C GLY A 61 16.26 9.88 6.68
N THR A 62 16.44 8.59 6.98
CA THR A 62 17.59 7.79 6.50
C THR A 62 17.29 7.07 5.18
N ARG A 63 16.04 7.13 4.70
CA ARG A 63 15.60 6.61 3.42
C ARG A 63 14.68 7.60 2.72
N ASP A 64 14.90 7.80 1.44
CA ASP A 64 14.08 8.70 0.62
C ASP A 64 13.00 7.91 -0.14
N ALA A 65 11.74 8.30 0.06
CA ALA A 65 10.59 7.70 -0.60
C ALA A 65 9.42 8.69 -0.70
N MET A 66 8.75 8.67 -1.85
CA MET A 66 7.49 9.35 -2.09
C MET A 66 6.33 8.41 -1.76
N LEU A 67 5.46 8.82 -0.83
CA LEU A 67 4.26 8.10 -0.49
C LEU A 67 3.08 8.63 -1.32
N ILE A 68 2.38 7.72 -2.00
CA ILE A 68 1.21 8.04 -2.82
C ILE A 68 0.03 7.23 -2.30
N SER A 69 -1.07 7.89 -1.97
CA SER A 69 -2.34 7.23 -1.69
C SER A 69 -3.22 7.19 -2.94
N VAL A 70 -3.81 6.02 -3.22
CA VAL A 70 -4.68 5.79 -4.37
C VAL A 70 -6.07 5.43 -3.89
N SER A 71 -6.99 6.38 -4.03
CA SER A 71 -8.43 6.11 -3.93
C SER A 71 -8.94 5.51 -5.23
N HIS A 72 -9.71 4.43 -5.15
CA HIS A 72 -10.18 3.68 -6.30
C HIS A 72 -11.58 3.10 -6.06
N ALA A 73 -12.24 2.70 -7.14
CA ALA A 73 -13.56 2.08 -7.08
C ALA A 73 -13.42 0.55 -7.04
N TRP A 74 -14.36 -0.10 -6.35
CA TRP A 74 -14.55 -1.54 -6.48
C TRP A 74 -15.45 -1.85 -7.67
N GLU A 75 -14.91 -2.49 -8.70
CA GLU A 75 -15.68 -2.85 -9.90
C GLU A 75 -16.59 -4.06 -9.67
N THR A 76 -16.18 -4.99 -8.81
CA THR A 76 -17.01 -6.11 -8.36
C THR A 76 -16.92 -6.28 -6.86
N ARG A 77 -17.71 -7.21 -6.30
CA ARG A 77 -17.66 -7.51 -4.87
C ARG A 77 -16.40 -8.29 -4.49
N GLU A 78 -15.90 -9.09 -5.42
CA GLU A 78 -14.77 -10.00 -5.20
C GLU A 78 -13.41 -9.32 -5.35
N HIS A 79 -13.33 -8.36 -6.27
CA HIS A 79 -12.06 -7.75 -6.65
C HIS A 79 -12.27 -6.31 -7.15
N PRO A 80 -11.41 -5.35 -6.77
CA PRO A 80 -11.60 -3.97 -7.19
C PRO A 80 -11.33 -3.74 -8.68
N ASP A 81 -10.45 -4.54 -9.27
CA ASP A 81 -10.00 -4.42 -10.67
C ASP A 81 -9.92 -5.80 -11.36
N PRO A 82 -11.05 -6.50 -11.58
CA PRO A 82 -11.08 -7.88 -12.06
C PRO A 82 -10.46 -8.05 -13.46
N CYS A 83 -10.33 -6.96 -14.22
CA CYS A 83 -9.79 -6.95 -15.57
C CYS A 83 -8.36 -6.37 -15.66
N GLY A 84 -7.82 -5.80 -14.58
CA GLY A 84 -6.48 -5.19 -14.56
C GLY A 84 -6.40 -3.78 -15.20
N ASP A 85 -7.55 -3.17 -15.52
CA ASP A 85 -7.60 -1.86 -16.17
C ASP A 85 -7.14 -0.74 -15.23
N GLN A 86 -7.49 -0.81 -13.94
CA GLN A 86 -7.04 0.17 -12.96
C GLN A 86 -5.54 0.04 -12.69
N LEU A 87 -5.01 -1.19 -12.57
CA LEU A 87 -3.57 -1.45 -12.46
C LEU A 87 -2.81 -0.87 -13.65
N LYS A 88 -3.28 -1.12 -14.88
CA LYS A 88 -2.66 -0.58 -16.09
C LYS A 88 -2.63 0.95 -16.10
N ARG A 89 -3.74 1.59 -15.73
CA ARG A 89 -3.82 3.06 -15.63
C ARG A 89 -2.90 3.60 -14.55
N LEU A 90 -2.85 2.95 -13.40
CA LEU A 90 -1.99 3.32 -12.28
C LEU A 90 -0.51 3.26 -12.68
N VAL A 91 -0.07 2.14 -13.29
CA VAL A 91 1.31 1.98 -13.78
C VAL A 91 1.68 3.05 -14.81
N ASN A 92 0.79 3.34 -15.77
CA ASN A 92 1.05 4.38 -16.77
C ASN A 92 1.30 5.74 -16.12
N CYS A 93 0.49 6.12 -15.12
CA CYS A 93 0.69 7.36 -14.37
C CYS A 93 2.00 7.34 -13.57
N LEU A 94 2.22 6.29 -12.76
CA LEU A 94 3.37 6.19 -11.88
C LEU A 94 4.71 6.11 -12.63
N SER A 95 4.73 5.53 -13.83
CA SER A 95 5.94 5.47 -14.67
C SER A 95 6.50 6.84 -15.02
N LEU A 96 5.64 7.86 -15.14
CA LEU A 96 6.06 9.24 -15.39
C LEU A 96 6.69 9.86 -14.14
N TYR A 97 6.15 9.55 -12.95
CA TYR A 97 6.74 10.00 -11.68
C TYR A 97 8.08 9.33 -11.42
N ASP A 98 8.16 8.01 -11.61
CA ASP A 98 9.40 7.23 -11.43
C ASP A 98 10.50 7.67 -12.41
N ALA A 99 10.13 8.11 -13.63
CA ALA A 99 11.09 8.70 -14.57
C ALA A 99 11.51 10.13 -14.20
N ALA A 100 10.67 10.89 -13.50
CA ALA A 100 10.90 12.29 -13.15
C ALA A 100 11.61 12.48 -11.81
N TYR A 101 11.43 11.56 -10.86
CA TYR A 101 11.97 11.63 -9.50
C TYR A 101 12.90 10.45 -9.23
N PHE A 102 14.03 10.70 -8.57
CA PHE A 102 15.02 9.66 -8.24
C PHE A 102 14.70 8.87 -6.95
N SER A 103 13.58 9.18 -6.29
CA SER A 103 13.16 8.59 -5.02
C SER A 103 12.33 7.32 -5.25
N GLU A 104 12.35 6.39 -4.30
CA GLU A 104 11.42 5.26 -4.35
C GLU A 104 9.96 5.73 -4.27
N ILE A 105 9.05 5.06 -4.98
CA ILE A 105 7.61 5.34 -4.89
C ILE A 105 6.91 4.21 -4.15
N TRP A 106 6.27 4.55 -3.04
CA TRP A 106 5.50 3.65 -2.19
C TRP A 106 4.02 4.01 -2.29
N VAL A 107 3.20 3.03 -2.61
CA VAL A 107 1.79 3.23 -2.91
C VAL A 107 0.94 2.64 -1.80
N PHE A 108 0.03 3.42 -1.24
CA PHE A 108 -1.10 2.88 -0.49
C PHE A 108 -2.23 2.59 -1.47
N TYR A 109 -2.63 1.32 -1.55
CA TYR A 109 -3.77 0.85 -2.33
C TYR A 109 -4.55 -0.12 -1.45
N ASP A 110 -5.71 0.29 -0.92
CA ASP A 110 -6.32 -0.36 0.23
C ASP A 110 -6.49 -1.89 0.10
N TYR A 111 -6.83 -2.41 -1.08
CA TYR A 111 -7.00 -3.84 -1.36
C TYR A 111 -5.73 -4.67 -1.11
N VAL A 112 -4.57 -4.11 -1.44
CA VAL A 112 -3.28 -4.79 -1.32
C VAL A 112 -2.54 -4.36 -0.05
N SER A 113 -2.86 -3.17 0.47
CA SER A 113 -2.25 -2.61 1.68
C SER A 113 -2.87 -3.13 2.98
N LEU A 114 -4.14 -3.53 2.94
CA LEU A 114 -4.91 -4.02 4.09
C LEU A 114 -5.34 -5.47 3.86
N PHE A 115 -5.44 -6.26 4.95
CA PHE A 115 -5.94 -7.63 4.86
C PHE A 115 -7.39 -7.70 4.37
N GLN A 116 -7.62 -8.49 3.33
CA GLN A 116 -8.92 -8.66 2.70
C GLN A 116 -9.62 -9.93 3.20
N TYR A 117 -10.93 -10.03 3.00
CA TYR A 117 -11.64 -11.29 3.23
C TYR A 117 -11.17 -12.38 2.24
N GLU A 118 -11.12 -13.67 2.58
CA GLU A 118 -11.21 -14.27 3.92
C GLU A 118 -9.87 -14.19 4.66
N ARG A 119 -9.94 -13.78 5.93
CA ARG A 119 -8.80 -13.68 6.84
C ARG A 119 -8.69 -14.97 7.65
N GLN A 120 -7.47 -15.46 7.82
CA GLN A 120 -7.19 -16.77 8.43
C GLN A 120 -6.68 -16.67 9.86
N THR A 121 -6.14 -15.51 10.27
CA THR A 121 -5.52 -15.37 11.59
C THR A 121 -6.08 -14.18 12.36
N ASP A 122 -6.11 -14.26 13.70
CA ASP A 122 -6.54 -13.17 14.57
C ASP A 122 -5.71 -11.89 14.34
N VAL A 123 -4.45 -12.03 13.93
CA VAL A 123 -3.58 -10.90 13.60
C VAL A 123 -4.13 -10.11 12.41
N GLU A 124 -4.62 -10.79 11.38
CA GLU A 124 -5.22 -10.15 10.21
C GLU A 124 -6.53 -9.43 10.58
N TYR A 125 -7.38 -10.07 11.41
CA TYR A 125 -8.62 -9.44 11.89
C TYR A 125 -8.34 -8.19 12.72
N GLU A 126 -7.37 -8.27 13.61
CA GLU A 126 -6.98 -7.17 14.49
C GLU A 126 -6.32 -6.03 13.70
N SER A 127 -5.49 -6.33 12.70
CA SER A 127 -4.94 -5.34 11.76
C SER A 127 -6.05 -4.56 11.08
N VAL A 128 -7.05 -5.24 10.52
CA VAL A 128 -8.19 -4.56 9.86
C VAL A 128 -8.96 -3.71 10.86
N ARG A 129 -9.26 -4.21 12.05
CA ARG A 129 -9.96 -3.44 13.09
C ARG A 129 -9.22 -2.14 13.44
N ARG A 130 -7.88 -2.21 13.58
CA ARG A 130 -7.04 -1.05 13.87
C ARG A 130 -6.98 -0.06 12.70
N SER A 131 -6.86 -0.57 11.47
CA SER A 131 -6.83 0.26 10.26
C SER A 131 -8.12 1.07 10.11
N MET A 132 -9.29 0.42 10.24
CA MET A 132 -10.61 1.05 10.11
C MET A 132 -10.86 2.16 11.13
N SER A 133 -10.23 2.09 12.31
CA SER A 133 -10.39 3.11 13.36
C SER A 133 -9.74 4.46 13.00
N HIS A 134 -8.79 4.47 12.05
CA HIS A 134 -8.05 5.68 11.67
C HIS A 134 -7.81 5.77 10.15
N MET A 135 -8.74 5.26 9.33
CA MET A 135 -8.57 5.20 7.87
C MET A 135 -8.33 6.56 7.21
N HIS A 136 -8.80 7.65 7.84
CA HIS A 136 -8.53 9.03 7.43
C HIS A 136 -7.03 9.39 7.42
N MET A 137 -6.16 8.57 8.01
CA MET A 137 -4.71 8.74 7.93
C MET A 137 -4.13 8.29 6.59
N CYS A 138 -4.91 7.57 5.78
CA CYS A 138 -4.47 7.08 4.48
C CYS A 138 -5.03 7.90 3.30
N TYR A 139 -5.85 8.93 3.53
CA TYR A 139 -6.50 9.77 2.50
C TYR A 139 -6.55 11.23 2.94
#